data_AF-A0A1F4Z4W7-F1
#
_entry.id   AF-A0A1F4Z4W7-F1
#
_cell.length_a   1.000
_cell.length_b   1.000
_cell.length_c   1.000
_cell.angle_alpha   90.00
_cell.angle_beta   90.00
_cell.angle_gamma   90.00
#
_symmetry.space_group_name_H-M   'P 1'
#
loop_
_entity.id
_entity.type
_entity.pdbx_description
1 polymer ?
#
loop_
_entity_poly.entity_id
_entity_poly.type
_entity_poly.pdbx_seq_one_letter_code
_entity_poly.pdbx_strand_id
1 'polypeptide(L)'
;MPPPASTLTRLENGTLEIRLTLPWPEIQSALEKEVLAAIKTARLPGFRPGSAPRHLVEPRLDRARLLSQAVQKLLPQIYSRAVTDHQLKPALLPHLHIDSGNVGQDWQITATTCEAPIVNLNLPTKPPKTIKQLNGFLDYLRQKTALKIPDLLVEEEANHRLSSLAENLTRLGLTPESYLATKKMRPEDLKSELIRQSRTDLETEFILSHIQTRAKLQDRKATLDFLQNLL
;
A
#
# COMPACT_ATOMS: atom_id res chain seq x y z
N MET A 1 -27.10 -19.51 2.79
CA MET A 1 -25.76 -19.31 3.37
C MET A 1 -25.50 -17.82 3.45
N PRO A 2 -25.08 -17.25 4.58
CA PRO A 2 -24.57 -15.87 4.59
C PRO A 2 -23.36 -15.81 3.64
N PRO A 3 -23.19 -14.70 2.88
CA PRO A 3 -22.03 -14.54 2.01
C PRO A 3 -20.74 -14.62 2.85
N PRO A 4 -19.64 -15.15 2.30
CA PRO A 4 -18.37 -15.15 3.00
C PRO A 4 -17.97 -13.71 3.34
N ALA A 5 -17.52 -13.46 4.57
CA ALA A 5 -17.16 -12.13 5.06
C ALA A 5 -16.08 -11.45 4.20
N SER A 6 -15.28 -12.24 3.48
CA SER A 6 -14.34 -11.76 2.47
C SER A 6 -14.17 -12.73 1.31
N THR A 7 -13.93 -12.20 0.10
CA THR A 7 -13.56 -12.98 -1.09
C THR A 7 -12.26 -12.44 -1.68
N LEU A 8 -11.27 -13.30 -1.89
CA LEU A 8 -9.98 -12.94 -2.48
C LEU A 8 -9.95 -13.28 -3.98
N THR A 9 -9.53 -12.32 -4.80
CA THR A 9 -9.23 -12.51 -6.23
C THR A 9 -7.76 -12.14 -6.48
N ARG A 10 -7.02 -13.03 -7.16
CA ARG A 10 -5.63 -12.79 -7.56
C ARG A 10 -5.60 -12.48 -9.05
N LEU A 11 -5.10 -11.30 -9.41
CA LEU A 11 -4.99 -10.85 -10.80
C LEU A 11 -3.67 -11.29 -11.41
N GLU A 12 -3.62 -11.37 -12.75
CA GLU A 12 -2.41 -11.80 -13.50
C GLU A 12 -1.22 -10.84 -13.29
N ASN A 13 -1.51 -9.56 -13.05
CA ASN A 13 -0.52 -8.53 -12.78
C ASN A 13 0.00 -8.53 -11.33
N GLY A 14 -0.29 -9.57 -10.54
CA GLY A 14 0.16 -9.71 -9.15
C GLY A 14 -0.64 -8.90 -8.12
N THR A 15 -1.67 -8.19 -8.56
CA THR A 15 -2.58 -7.45 -7.68
C THR A 15 -3.56 -8.40 -7.00
N LEU A 16 -3.87 -8.12 -5.74
CA LEU A 16 -4.85 -8.80 -4.91
C LEU A 16 -6.05 -7.88 -4.71
N GLU A 17 -7.23 -8.36 -5.07
CA GLU A 17 -8.49 -7.71 -4.75
C GLU A 17 -9.21 -8.51 -3.68
N ILE A 18 -9.47 -7.87 -2.55
CA ILE A 18 -10.17 -8.47 -1.42
C ILE A 18 -11.51 -7.76 -1.29
N ARG A 19 -12.60 -8.43 -1.66
CA ARG A 19 -13.95 -7.93 -1.46
C ARG A 19 -14.37 -8.22 -0.03
N LEU A 20 -14.64 -7.18 0.72
CA LEU A 20 -15.06 -7.22 2.11
C LEU A 20 -16.54 -6.89 2.18
N THR A 21 -17.30 -7.73 2.87
CA THR A 21 -18.69 -7.42 3.24
C THR A 21 -18.71 -6.96 4.68
N LEU A 22 -19.26 -5.77 4.92
CA LEU A 22 -19.45 -5.21 6.25
C LEU A 22 -20.93 -5.31 6.61
N PRO A 23 -21.32 -6.21 7.53
CA PRO A 23 -22.71 -6.36 7.91
C PRO A 23 -23.26 -5.10 8.57
N TRP A 24 -24.47 -4.67 8.22
CA TRP A 24 -25.15 -3.54 8.86
C TRP A 24 -25.22 -3.66 10.39
N PRO A 25 -25.47 -4.84 10.99
CA PRO A 25 -25.48 -4.99 12.45
C PRO A 25 -24.13 -4.62 13.12
N GLU A 26 -23.00 -4.94 12.47
CA GLU A 26 -21.67 -4.58 12.97
C GLU A 26 -21.42 -3.07 12.84
N ILE A 27 -21.83 -2.48 11.71
CA ILE A 27 -21.77 -1.03 11.49
C ILE A 27 -22.64 -0.30 12.53
N GLN A 28 -23.85 -0.79 12.80
CA GLN A 28 -24.76 -0.21 13.78
C GLN A 28 -24.18 -0.28 15.19
N SER A 29 -23.58 -1.41 15.58
CA SER A 29 -22.90 -1.55 16.87
C SER A 29 -21.71 -0.59 17.00
N ALA A 30 -20.93 -0.41 15.93
CA ALA A 30 -19.84 0.55 15.91
C ALA A 30 -20.35 2.00 15.98
N LEU A 31 -21.41 2.33 15.23
CA LEU A 31 -22.05 3.64 15.25
C LEU A 31 -22.57 3.99 16.64
N GLU A 32 -23.22 3.05 17.33
CA GLU A 32 -23.71 3.29 18.69
C GLU A 32 -22.56 3.65 19.66
N LYS A 33 -21.41 2.99 19.54
CA LYS A 33 -20.22 3.32 20.35
C LYS A 33 -19.74 4.75 20.07
N GLU A 34 -19.72 5.17 18.80
CA GLU A 34 -19.35 6.55 18.42
C GLU A 34 -20.36 7.58 18.93
N VAL A 35 -21.67 7.28 18.87
CA VAL A 35 -22.73 8.13 19.43
C VAL A 35 -22.54 8.31 20.93
N LEU A 36 -22.31 7.21 21.67
CA LEU A 36 -22.07 7.27 23.11
C LEU A 36 -20.81 8.07 23.47
N ALA A 37 -19.73 7.92 22.69
CA ALA A 37 -18.51 8.71 22.85
C ALA A 37 -18.74 10.20 22.57
N ALA A 38 -19.54 10.52 21.55
CA ALA A 38 -19.90 11.89 21.21
C ALA A 38 -20.75 12.54 22.31
N ILE A 39 -21.69 11.82 22.93
CA ILE A 39 -22.51 12.34 24.04
C ILE A 39 -21.64 12.71 25.25
N LYS A 40 -20.64 11.90 25.58
CA LYS A 40 -19.72 12.17 26.71
C LYS A 40 -18.92 13.47 26.53
N THR A 41 -18.63 13.83 25.28
CA THR A 41 -17.82 15.02 24.94
C THR A 41 -18.68 16.20 24.51
N ALA A 42 -19.97 16.00 24.25
CA ALA A 42 -20.90 17.03 23.81
C ALA A 42 -21.08 18.11 24.89
N ARG A 43 -20.96 19.37 24.44
CA ARG A 43 -21.23 20.56 25.26
C ARG A 43 -22.62 21.07 24.92
N LEU A 44 -23.47 21.14 25.93
CA LEU A 44 -24.83 21.67 25.79
C LEU A 44 -25.00 22.87 26.72
N PRO A 45 -25.56 24.00 26.24
CA PRO A 45 -25.89 25.13 27.11
C PRO A 45 -26.77 24.66 28.27
N GLY A 46 -26.37 24.97 29.51
CA GLY A 46 -27.06 24.55 30.73
C GLY A 46 -26.68 23.17 31.29
N PHE A 47 -25.87 22.38 30.59
CA PHE A 47 -25.40 21.07 31.08
C PHE A 47 -23.87 21.01 31.10
N ARG A 48 -23.32 20.45 32.18
CA ARG A 48 -21.90 20.10 32.23
C ARG A 48 -21.60 19.03 31.15
N PRO A 49 -20.42 19.08 30.49
CA PRO A 49 -20.05 18.07 29.49
C PRO A 49 -20.27 16.64 29.99
N GLY A 50 -20.98 15.83 29.19
CA GLY A 50 -21.32 14.44 29.50
C GLY A 50 -22.51 14.22 30.45
N SER A 51 -23.11 15.27 31.03
CA SER A 51 -24.26 15.17 31.94
C SER A 51 -25.61 15.42 31.26
N ALA A 52 -25.62 15.75 29.97
CA ALA A 52 -26.84 16.02 29.24
C ALA A 52 -27.58 14.71 28.84
N PRO A 53 -28.92 14.65 28.94
CA PRO A 53 -29.70 13.50 28.51
C PRO A 53 -29.53 13.15 27.02
N ARG A 54 -29.38 11.86 26.70
CA ARG A 54 -29.12 11.34 25.33
C ARG A 54 -30.07 11.91 24.27
N HIS A 55 -31.38 11.92 24.55
CA HIS A 55 -32.40 12.37 23.62
C HIS A 55 -32.32 13.87 23.25
N LEU A 56 -31.67 14.71 24.06
CA LEU A 56 -31.45 16.14 23.76
C LEU A 56 -30.14 16.37 22.98
N VAL A 57 -29.17 15.48 23.13
CA VAL A 57 -27.86 15.57 22.48
C VAL A 57 -27.91 14.98 21.08
N GLU A 58 -28.53 13.80 20.97
CA GLU A 58 -28.51 12.96 19.77
C GLU A 58 -29.03 13.64 18.50
N PRO A 59 -30.11 14.47 18.52
CA PRO A 59 -30.56 15.19 17.34
C PRO A 59 -29.58 16.28 16.84
N ARG A 60 -28.66 16.74 17.69
CA ARG A 60 -27.62 17.74 17.33
C ARG A 60 -26.32 17.10 16.84
N LEU A 61 -26.20 15.77 16.95
CA LEU A 61 -25.03 15.05 16.47
C LEU A 61 -25.12 14.84 14.96
N ASP A 62 -24.00 15.08 14.29
CA ASP A 62 -23.85 14.73 12.89
C ASP A 62 -23.74 13.21 12.73
N ARG A 63 -24.89 12.56 12.48
CA ARG A 63 -24.97 11.11 12.30
C ARG A 63 -24.18 10.62 11.09
N ALA A 64 -24.08 11.40 10.03
CA ALA A 64 -23.31 11.03 8.85
C ALA A 64 -21.81 10.98 9.19
N ARG A 65 -21.31 12.00 9.89
CA ARG A 65 -19.92 12.01 10.38
C ARG A 65 -19.62 10.84 11.33
N LEU A 66 -20.53 10.54 12.26
CA LEU A 66 -20.35 9.42 13.19
C LEU A 66 -20.37 8.06 12.49
N LEU A 67 -21.21 7.89 11.46
CA LEU A 67 -21.24 6.69 10.62
C LEU A 67 -19.91 6.51 9.89
N SER A 68 -19.40 7.56 9.25
CA SER A 68 -18.10 7.53 8.58
C SER A 68 -16.96 7.17 9.55
N GLN A 69 -16.98 7.71 10.77
CA GLN A 69 -16.01 7.38 11.81
C GLN A 69 -16.10 5.93 12.29
N ALA A 70 -17.32 5.42 12.47
CA ALA A 70 -17.55 4.03 12.86
C ALA A 70 -16.99 3.06 11.81
N VAL A 71 -17.30 3.32 10.52
CA VAL A 71 -16.79 2.51 9.40
C VAL A 71 -15.27 2.61 9.30
N GLN A 72 -14.69 3.81 9.43
CA GLN A 72 -13.24 4.02 9.39
C GLN A 72 -12.49 3.25 10.48
N LYS A 73 -13.10 3.04 11.66
CA LYS A 73 -12.51 2.24 12.74
C LYS A 73 -12.74 0.74 12.58
N LEU A 74 -13.86 0.34 11.96
CA LEU A 74 -14.23 -1.06 11.75
C LEU A 74 -13.44 -1.68 10.59
N LEU A 75 -13.25 -0.92 9.52
CA LEU A 75 -12.59 -1.36 8.29
C LEU A 75 -11.21 -2.01 8.50
N PRO A 76 -10.26 -1.38 9.22
CA PRO A 76 -8.95 -1.99 9.47
C PRO A 76 -9.04 -3.33 10.19
N GLN A 77 -10.03 -3.51 11.08
CA GLN A 77 -10.21 -4.75 11.83
C GLN A 77 -10.72 -5.87 10.93
N ILE A 78 -11.68 -5.58 10.06
CA ILE A 78 -12.23 -6.54 9.11
C ILE A 78 -11.18 -6.91 8.05
N TYR A 79 -10.44 -5.92 7.55
CA TYR A 79 -9.31 -6.17 6.65
C TYR A 79 -8.24 -7.05 7.30
N SER A 80 -7.86 -6.76 8.55
CA SER A 80 -6.85 -7.56 9.28
C SER A 80 -7.30 -9.01 9.48
N ARG A 81 -8.58 -9.24 9.77
CA ARG A 81 -9.15 -10.60 9.81
C ARG A 81 -9.06 -11.28 8.44
N ALA A 82 -9.48 -10.61 7.37
CA ALA A 82 -9.39 -11.17 6.02
C ALA A 82 -7.95 -11.51 5.61
N VAL A 83 -6.98 -10.64 5.92
CA VAL A 83 -5.55 -10.90 5.70
C VAL A 83 -5.08 -12.14 6.46
N THR A 84 -5.51 -12.29 7.71
CA THR A 84 -5.15 -13.45 8.56
C THR A 84 -5.80 -14.74 8.04
N ASP A 85 -7.09 -14.71 7.72
CA ASP A 85 -7.87 -15.85 7.24
C ASP A 85 -7.30 -16.39 5.90
N HIS A 86 -6.90 -15.49 5.01
CA HIS A 86 -6.28 -15.82 3.72
C HIS A 86 -4.75 -15.96 3.79
N GLN A 87 -4.15 -15.84 4.98
CA GLN A 87 -2.69 -15.91 5.23
C GLN A 87 -1.84 -15.01 4.32
N LEU A 88 -2.36 -13.83 3.99
CA LEU A 88 -1.72 -12.90 3.09
C LEU A 88 -0.57 -12.17 3.78
N LYS A 89 0.44 -11.78 2.99
CA LYS A 89 1.51 -10.88 3.43
C LYS A 89 1.52 -9.61 2.58
N PRO A 90 0.59 -8.68 2.81
CA PRO A 90 0.51 -7.45 2.04
C PRO A 90 1.83 -6.68 2.10
N ALA A 91 2.37 -6.33 0.94
CA ALA A 91 3.55 -5.47 0.82
C ALA A 91 3.18 -3.99 0.88
N LEU A 92 1.93 -3.66 0.55
CA LEU A 92 1.41 -2.30 0.52
C LEU A 92 0.20 -2.15 1.44
N LEU A 93 -0.01 -0.93 1.91
CA LEU A 93 -1.29 -0.54 2.50
C LEU A 93 -2.39 -0.71 1.44
N PRO A 94 -3.53 -1.34 1.77
CA PRO A 94 -4.57 -1.52 0.77
C PRO A 94 -5.20 -0.19 0.38
N HIS A 95 -5.44 -0.01 -0.91
CA HIS A 95 -6.35 1.02 -1.39
C HIS A 95 -7.79 0.52 -1.19
N LEU A 96 -8.55 1.24 -0.37
CA LEU A 96 -9.94 0.90 -0.06
C LEU A 96 -10.88 1.68 -0.97
N HIS A 97 -11.78 0.96 -1.65
CA HIS A 97 -12.84 1.52 -2.47
C HIS A 97 -14.19 1.05 -1.94
N ILE A 98 -15.11 1.97 -1.65
CA ILE A 98 -16.46 1.63 -1.21
C ILE A 98 -17.31 1.42 -2.47
N ASP A 99 -17.66 0.17 -2.75
CA ASP A 99 -18.47 -0.20 -3.91
C ASP A 99 -19.94 0.17 -3.68
N SER A 100 -20.45 -0.09 -2.46
CA SER A 100 -21.80 0.29 -2.04
C SER A 100 -21.91 0.40 -0.53
N GLY A 101 -22.77 1.32 -0.06
CA GLY A 101 -22.99 1.51 1.36
C GLY A 101 -24.16 2.45 1.66
N ASN A 102 -25.35 1.88 1.80
CA ASN A 102 -26.53 2.60 2.24
C ASN A 102 -26.79 2.36 3.73
N VAL A 103 -27.50 3.30 4.35
CA VAL A 103 -28.00 3.13 5.73
C VAL A 103 -29.00 1.98 5.75
N GLY A 104 -28.82 1.04 6.69
CA GLY A 104 -29.69 -0.13 6.82
C GLY A 104 -29.32 -1.32 5.92
N GLN A 105 -28.21 -1.23 5.16
CA GLN A 105 -27.73 -2.29 4.27
C GLN A 105 -26.26 -2.63 4.58
N ASP A 106 -25.86 -3.83 4.20
CA ASP A 106 -24.46 -4.27 4.27
C ASP A 106 -23.62 -3.47 3.27
N TRP A 107 -22.43 -3.06 3.69
CA TRP A 107 -21.52 -2.32 2.81
C TRP A 107 -20.59 -3.28 2.10
N GLN A 108 -20.35 -3.02 0.81
CA GLN A 108 -19.38 -3.75 0.00
C GLN A 108 -18.18 -2.85 -0.25
N ILE A 109 -17.01 -3.35 0.10
CA ILE A 109 -15.76 -2.59 0.02
C ILE A 109 -14.70 -3.46 -0.61
N THR A 110 -14.06 -2.96 -1.65
CA THR A 110 -12.94 -3.63 -2.30
C THR A 110 -11.63 -3.05 -1.78
N ALA A 111 -10.80 -3.91 -1.20
CA ALA A 111 -9.45 -3.60 -0.76
C ALA A 111 -8.45 -4.14 -1.79
N THR A 112 -7.68 -3.24 -2.39
CA THR A 112 -6.68 -3.58 -3.42
C THR A 112 -5.28 -3.48 -2.84
N THR A 113 -4.51 -4.56 -2.90
CA THR A 113 -3.12 -4.62 -2.40
C THR A 113 -2.29 -5.60 -3.25
N CYS A 114 -1.03 -5.86 -2.90
CA CYS A 114 -0.22 -6.90 -3.51
C CYS A 114 0.73 -7.52 -2.47
N GLU A 115 1.21 -8.73 -2.74
CA GLU A 115 2.25 -9.36 -1.93
C GLU A 115 3.64 -9.05 -2.51
N ALA A 116 4.67 -9.13 -1.66
CA ALA A 116 6.03 -9.02 -2.15
C ALA A 116 6.34 -10.18 -3.11
N PRO A 117 7.04 -9.93 -4.23
CA PRO A 117 7.37 -10.98 -5.18
C PRO A 117 8.31 -12.01 -4.53
N ILE A 118 8.08 -13.28 -4.82
CA ILE A 118 8.92 -14.36 -4.33
C ILE A 118 10.18 -14.43 -5.19
N VAL A 119 11.33 -14.17 -4.58
CA VAL A 119 12.64 -14.23 -5.24
C VAL A 119 13.20 -15.64 -5.13
N ASN A 120 13.22 -16.36 -6.26
CA ASN A 120 13.84 -17.68 -6.38
C ASN A 120 15.18 -17.57 -7.10
N LEU A 121 16.21 -17.08 -6.40
CA LEU A 121 17.55 -16.92 -6.96
C LEU A 121 18.47 -18.03 -6.49
N ASN A 122 19.13 -18.69 -7.45
CA ASN A 122 20.31 -19.51 -7.19
C ASN A 122 21.58 -18.74 -7.56
N LEU A 123 22.28 -18.23 -6.57
CA LEU A 123 23.47 -17.41 -6.79
C LEU A 123 24.63 -18.27 -7.32
N PRO A 124 25.22 -17.94 -8.48
CA PRO A 124 26.37 -18.68 -9.00
C PRO A 124 27.60 -18.45 -8.12
N THR A 125 28.48 -19.45 -8.03
CA THR A 125 29.74 -19.35 -7.27
C THR A 125 30.75 -18.39 -7.90
N LYS A 126 30.70 -18.21 -9.22
CA LYS A 126 31.42 -17.16 -9.96
C LYS A 126 30.56 -16.62 -11.10
N PRO A 127 30.59 -15.31 -11.39
CA PRO A 127 29.94 -14.72 -12.55
C PRO A 127 30.61 -15.20 -13.85
N PRO A 128 29.89 -15.19 -14.98
CA PRO A 128 30.49 -15.44 -16.30
C PRO A 128 31.67 -14.50 -16.57
N LYS A 129 32.78 -15.02 -17.12
CA LYS A 129 34.02 -14.25 -17.41
C LYS A 129 33.80 -12.99 -18.27
N THR A 130 32.69 -12.93 -19.00
CA THR A 130 32.29 -11.80 -19.84
C THR A 130 31.89 -10.58 -19.01
N ILE A 131 31.44 -10.77 -17.76
CA ILE A 131 30.97 -9.71 -16.88
C ILE A 131 32.12 -9.24 -16.00
N LYS A 132 32.49 -7.96 -16.13
CA LYS A 132 33.57 -7.33 -15.36
C LYS A 132 33.10 -6.25 -14.40
N GLN A 133 31.83 -5.84 -14.50
CA GLN A 133 31.25 -4.73 -13.74
C GLN A 133 30.04 -5.22 -12.93
N LEU A 134 29.84 -4.62 -11.75
CA LEU A 134 28.72 -4.94 -10.87
C LEU A 134 27.36 -4.77 -11.54
N ASN A 135 27.15 -3.66 -12.25
CA ASN A 135 25.88 -3.41 -12.94
C ASN A 135 25.56 -4.53 -13.96
N GLY A 136 26.55 -4.97 -14.72
CA GLY A 136 26.39 -6.10 -15.64
C GLY A 136 26.09 -7.42 -14.93
N PHE A 137 26.59 -7.61 -13.71
CA PHE A 137 26.28 -8.79 -12.91
C PHE A 137 24.86 -8.74 -12.35
N LEU A 138 24.41 -7.58 -11.87
CA LEU A 138 23.02 -7.36 -11.43
C LEU A 138 22.03 -7.62 -12.57
N ASP A 139 22.34 -7.14 -13.78
CA ASP A 139 21.52 -7.41 -14.97
C ASP A 139 21.46 -8.90 -15.31
N TYR A 140 22.59 -9.61 -15.19
CA TYR A 140 22.62 -11.06 -15.35
C TYR A 140 21.76 -11.79 -14.31
N LEU A 141 21.83 -11.37 -13.03
CA LEU A 141 21.01 -11.94 -11.96
C LEU A 141 19.51 -11.69 -12.19
N ARG A 142 19.14 -10.49 -12.64
CA ARG A 142 17.76 -10.15 -13.01
C ARG A 142 17.22 -11.05 -14.12
N GLN A 143 17.98 -11.21 -15.21
CA GLN A 143 17.60 -12.06 -16.34
C GLN A 143 17.46 -13.54 -15.93
N LYS A 144 18.34 -14.04 -15.05
CA LYS A 144 18.27 -15.41 -14.53
C LYS A 144 17.09 -15.66 -13.60
N THR A 145 16.67 -14.65 -12.85
CA THR A 145 15.62 -14.78 -11.84
C THR A 145 14.22 -14.65 -12.46
N ALA A 146 14.08 -13.88 -13.55
CA ALA A 146 12.80 -13.62 -14.21
C ALA A 146 11.68 -13.25 -13.21
N LEU A 147 11.98 -12.30 -12.33
CA LEU A 147 11.11 -11.91 -11.21
C LEU A 147 9.84 -11.23 -11.72
N LYS A 148 8.67 -11.77 -11.39
CA LYS A 148 7.39 -11.12 -11.68
C LYS A 148 7.03 -10.17 -10.54
N ILE A 149 7.23 -8.87 -10.77
CA ILE A 149 6.84 -7.82 -9.82
C ILE A 149 5.39 -7.39 -10.08
N PRO A 150 4.54 -7.31 -9.04
CA PRO A 150 3.20 -6.79 -9.18
C PRO A 150 3.18 -5.36 -9.71
N ASP A 151 2.29 -5.06 -10.65
CA ASP A 151 2.21 -3.73 -11.27
C ASP A 151 1.85 -2.65 -10.24
N LEU A 152 0.96 -2.96 -9.30
CA LEU A 152 0.61 -2.05 -8.20
C LEU A 152 1.83 -1.62 -7.38
N LEU A 153 2.78 -2.53 -7.15
CA LEU A 153 4.01 -2.22 -6.41
C LEU A 153 4.93 -1.28 -7.20
N VAL A 154 5.00 -1.48 -8.52
CA VAL A 154 5.77 -0.62 -9.42
C VAL A 154 5.16 0.78 -9.50
N GLU A 155 3.83 0.86 -9.60
CA GLU A 155 3.08 2.11 -9.65
C GLU A 155 3.28 2.93 -8.37
N GLU A 156 3.18 2.29 -7.21
CA GLU A 156 3.33 2.98 -5.92
C GLU A 156 4.76 3.51 -5.72
N GLU A 157 5.78 2.73 -6.10
CA GLU A 157 7.18 3.18 -6.08
C GLU A 157 7.41 4.35 -7.06
N ALA A 158 6.82 4.30 -8.26
CA ALA A 158 6.90 5.40 -9.21
C ALA A 158 6.22 6.68 -8.69
N ASN A 159 5.08 6.56 -8.01
CA ASN A 159 4.37 7.69 -7.40
C ASN A 159 5.19 8.34 -6.28
N HIS A 160 5.81 7.53 -5.41
CA HIS A 160 6.70 8.02 -4.36
C HIS A 160 7.90 8.78 -4.93
N ARG A 161 8.51 8.28 -6.01
CA ARG A 161 9.62 8.96 -6.70
C ARG A 161 9.19 10.26 -7.36
N LEU A 162 8.03 10.27 -8.01
CA LEU A 162 7.48 11.46 -8.62
C LEU A 162 7.24 12.56 -7.58
N SER A 163 6.70 12.18 -6.42
CA SER A 163 6.46 13.08 -5.29
C SER A 163 7.79 13.63 -4.75
N SER A 164 8.77 12.74 -4.54
CA SER A 164 10.12 13.13 -4.11
C SER A 164 10.81 14.08 -5.11
N LEU A 165 10.64 13.83 -6.41
CA LEU A 165 11.15 14.71 -7.47
C LEU A 165 10.48 16.08 -7.40
N ALA A 166 9.16 16.14 -7.27
CA ALA A 166 8.41 17.39 -7.19
C ALA A 166 8.84 18.23 -5.96
N GLU A 167 9.02 17.59 -4.80
CA GLU A 167 9.52 18.23 -3.59
C GLU A 167 10.95 18.77 -3.78
N ASN A 168 11.83 17.97 -4.40
CA ASN A 168 13.20 18.37 -4.69
C ASN A 168 13.25 19.57 -5.65
N LEU A 169 12.40 19.60 -6.67
CA LEU A 169 12.30 20.72 -7.61
C LEU A 169 11.78 21.98 -6.92
N THR A 170 10.74 21.85 -6.11
CA THR A 170 10.16 22.97 -5.34
C THR A 170 11.22 23.59 -4.42
N ARG A 171 12.03 22.77 -3.76
CA ARG A 171 13.15 23.24 -2.91
C ARG A 171 14.23 24.00 -3.69
N LEU A 172 14.41 23.68 -4.97
CA LEU A 172 15.33 24.36 -5.87
C LEU A 172 14.69 25.60 -6.55
N GLY A 173 13.44 25.93 -6.21
CA GLY A 173 12.71 27.04 -6.83
C GLY A 173 12.27 26.77 -8.27
N LEU A 174 12.21 25.49 -8.67
CA LEU A 174 11.80 25.06 -10.00
C LEU A 174 10.38 24.49 -9.97
N THR A 175 9.65 24.65 -11.08
CA THR A 175 8.35 24.00 -11.26
C THR A 175 8.47 22.74 -12.10
N PRO A 176 7.58 21.73 -11.91
CA PRO A 176 7.57 20.53 -12.75
C PRO A 176 7.47 20.83 -14.25
N GLU A 177 6.73 21.87 -14.64
CA GLU A 177 6.57 22.29 -16.04
C GLU A 177 7.90 22.78 -16.62
N SER A 178 8.65 23.59 -15.85
CA SER A 178 9.96 24.10 -16.27
C SER A 178 11.00 22.97 -16.44
N TYR A 179 10.95 21.95 -15.57
CA TYR A 179 11.79 20.76 -15.66
C TYR A 179 11.47 19.95 -16.92
N LEU A 180 10.18 19.69 -17.17
CA LEU A 180 9.70 18.96 -18.35
C LEU A 180 10.03 19.70 -19.64
N ALA A 181 9.86 21.03 -19.67
CA ALA A 181 10.22 21.87 -20.82
C ALA A 181 11.72 21.80 -21.14
N THR A 182 12.57 21.85 -20.10
CA THR A 182 14.04 21.74 -20.25
C THR A 182 14.43 20.36 -20.78
N LYS A 183 13.79 19.31 -20.29
CA LYS A 183 14.02 17.92 -20.72
C LYS A 183 13.33 17.58 -22.05
N LYS A 184 12.48 18.47 -22.59
CA LYS A 184 11.62 18.23 -23.76
C LYS A 184 10.77 16.96 -23.61
N MET A 185 10.28 16.71 -22.40
CA MET A 185 9.48 15.54 -22.06
C MET A 185 8.04 15.95 -21.75
N ARG A 186 7.09 15.06 -22.03
CA ARG A 186 5.70 15.24 -21.57
C ARG A 186 5.52 14.59 -20.19
N PRO A 187 4.52 15.01 -19.40
CA PRO A 187 4.20 14.38 -18.12
C PRO A 187 3.99 12.85 -18.22
N GLU A 188 3.30 12.40 -19.26
CA GLU A 188 3.06 10.97 -19.52
C GLU A 188 4.35 10.18 -19.81
N ASP A 189 5.29 10.81 -20.52
CA ASP A 189 6.58 10.19 -20.84
C ASP A 189 7.42 10.05 -19.57
N LEU A 190 7.40 11.05 -18.69
CA LEU A 190 8.06 11.01 -17.39
C LEU A 190 7.49 9.89 -16.52
N LYS A 191 6.16 9.77 -16.43
CA LYS A 191 5.51 8.71 -15.64
C LYS A 191 5.89 7.32 -16.17
N SER A 192 5.85 7.13 -17.48
CA SER A 192 6.21 5.86 -18.12
C SER A 192 7.68 5.49 -17.88
N GLU A 193 8.57 6.48 -17.93
CA GLU A 193 9.99 6.32 -17.60
C GLU A 193 10.18 5.91 -16.14
N LEU A 194 9.54 6.61 -15.20
CA LEU A 194 9.61 6.29 -13.78
C LEU A 194 9.09 4.89 -13.49
N ILE A 195 7.97 4.46 -14.10
CA ILE A 195 7.46 3.09 -13.96
C ILE A 195 8.51 2.07 -14.42
N ARG A 196 9.15 2.30 -15.57
CA ARG A 196 10.18 1.39 -16.11
C ARG A 196 11.40 1.31 -15.19
N GLN A 197 11.84 2.45 -14.67
CA GLN A 197 12.95 2.55 -13.73
C GLN A 197 12.60 1.90 -12.39
N SER A 198 11.44 2.21 -11.81
CA SER A 198 10.95 1.62 -10.57
C SER A 198 10.88 0.10 -10.66
N ARG A 199 10.44 -0.47 -11.79
CA ARG A 199 10.45 -1.93 -11.98
C ARG A 199 11.87 -2.50 -11.88
N THR A 200 12.81 -1.92 -12.63
CA THR A 200 14.21 -2.38 -12.66
C THR A 200 14.88 -2.26 -11.29
N ASP A 201 14.61 -1.16 -10.59
CA ASP A 201 15.17 -0.92 -9.28
C ASP A 201 14.57 -1.87 -8.25
N LEU A 202 13.24 -2.05 -8.24
CA LEU A 202 12.59 -3.03 -7.37
C LEU A 202 13.11 -4.44 -7.61
N GLU A 203 13.31 -4.85 -8.87
CA GLU A 203 13.94 -6.15 -9.19
C GLU A 203 15.30 -6.27 -8.54
N THR A 204 16.12 -5.23 -8.64
CA THR A 204 17.44 -5.16 -8.03
C THR A 204 17.35 -5.21 -6.51
N GLU A 205 16.47 -4.42 -5.90
CA GLU A 205 16.26 -4.37 -4.45
C GLU A 205 15.83 -5.72 -3.88
N PHE A 206 14.85 -6.38 -4.51
CA PHE A 206 14.39 -7.68 -4.06
C PHE A 206 15.47 -8.75 -4.18
N ILE A 207 16.26 -8.72 -5.26
CA ILE A 207 17.41 -9.62 -5.43
C ILE A 207 18.46 -9.37 -4.35
N LEU A 208 18.84 -8.11 -4.13
CA LEU A 208 19.83 -7.74 -3.11
C LEU A 208 19.34 -8.13 -1.72
N SER A 209 18.08 -7.83 -1.39
CA SER A 209 17.46 -8.20 -0.10
C SER A 209 17.46 -9.72 0.12
N HIS A 210 17.17 -10.50 -0.92
CA HIS A 210 17.23 -11.96 -0.85
C HIS A 210 18.65 -12.46 -0.59
N ILE A 211 19.65 -11.92 -1.30
CA ILE A 211 21.06 -12.27 -1.11
C ILE A 211 21.53 -11.87 0.28
N GLN A 212 21.21 -10.66 0.72
CA GLN A 212 21.53 -10.13 2.05
C GLN A 212 21.03 -11.07 3.14
N THR A 213 19.76 -11.49 3.06
CA THR A 213 19.15 -12.39 4.04
C THR A 213 19.80 -13.78 4.02
N ARG A 214 20.04 -14.32 2.82
CA ARG A 214 20.63 -15.67 2.65
C ARG A 214 22.09 -15.74 3.09
N ALA A 215 22.86 -14.69 2.80
CA ALA A 215 24.27 -14.57 3.18
C ALA A 215 24.47 -13.93 4.56
N LYS A 216 23.38 -13.54 5.25
CA LYS A 216 23.38 -12.88 6.57
C LYS A 216 24.27 -11.63 6.60
N LEU A 217 24.18 -10.81 5.56
CA LEU A 217 24.94 -9.57 5.44
C LEU A 217 24.26 -8.43 6.20
N GLN A 218 25.06 -7.53 6.76
CA GLN A 218 24.58 -6.51 7.69
C GLN A 218 23.72 -5.45 7.00
N ASP A 219 24.12 -5.01 5.81
CA ASP A 219 23.44 -3.96 5.08
C ASP A 219 23.53 -4.14 3.55
N ARG A 220 22.89 -3.20 2.84
CA ARG A 220 22.92 -3.13 1.39
C ARG A 220 24.36 -2.99 0.87
N LYS A 221 25.20 -2.19 1.52
CA LYS A 221 26.57 -1.91 1.08
C LYS A 221 27.41 -3.18 1.11
N ALA A 222 27.39 -3.92 2.22
CA ALA A 222 28.04 -5.21 2.38
C ALA A 222 27.56 -6.22 1.32
N THR A 223 26.29 -6.16 0.93
CA THR A 223 25.74 -6.99 -0.15
C THR A 223 26.32 -6.63 -1.52
N LEU A 224 26.46 -5.34 -1.82
CA LEU A 224 27.10 -4.88 -3.06
C LEU A 224 28.59 -5.22 -3.07
N ASP A 225 29.30 -5.01 -1.96
CA ASP A 225 30.71 -5.35 -1.81
C ASP A 225 30.93 -6.87 -1.95
N PHE A 226 30.04 -7.68 -1.39
CA PHE A 226 30.05 -9.14 -1.57
C PHE A 226 29.93 -9.54 -3.04
N LEU A 227 28.98 -8.95 -3.77
CA LEU A 227 28.82 -9.21 -5.20
C LEU A 227 30.00 -8.70 -6.02
N GLN A 228 30.57 -7.57 -5.65
CA GLN A 228 31.76 -7.01 -6.28
C GLN A 228 32.99 -7.92 -6.11
N ASN A 229 33.12 -8.59 -4.95
CA ASN A 229 34.21 -9.54 -4.68
C ASN A 229 34.07 -10.86 -5.45
N LEU A 230 32.91 -11.15 -6.05
CA LEU A 230 32.73 -12.32 -6.90
C LEU A 230 33.22 -12.09 -8.34
N LEU A 231 33.37 -10.83 -8.77
CA LEU A 231 33.87 -10.44 -10.10
C LEU A 231 35.40 -10.55 -10.19
#